data_AF-A0A2M7BTC5-F1
#
_entry.id   AF-A0A2M7BTC5-F1
#
_cell.length_a   1.000
_cell.length_b   1.000
_cell.length_c   1.000
_cell.angle_alpha   90.00
_cell.angle_beta   90.00
_cell.angle_gamma   90.00
#
_symmetry.space_group_name_H-M   'P 1'
#
loop_
_entity.id
_entity.type
_entity.pdbx_description
1 polymer ?
#
loop_
_entity_poly.entity_id
_entity_poly.type
_entity_poly.pdbx_seq_one_letter_code
_entity_poly.pdbx_strand_id
1 'polypeptide(L)' 'MKITIYTITECQFSKQEKEYLSSHGLQFEEKNLETNREFLTEMLAVGGNFAGTPVTKIEKDDGQIVVLKGFTAAEFNK' A
#
# COMPACT_ATOMS: atom_id res chain seq x y z
N MET A 1 -5.77 12.37 6.22
CA MET A 1 -4.79 11.30 5.92
C MET A 1 -5.44 10.27 5.01
N LYS A 2 -4.87 10.00 3.83
CA LYS A 2 -5.36 9.00 2.88
C LYS A 2 -4.33 7.89 2.70
N ILE A 3 -4.73 6.63 2.87
CA ILE A 3 -3.87 5.47 2.67
C ILE A 3 -4.38 4.70 1.45
N THR A 4 -3.50 4.40 0.51
CA THR A 4 -3.81 3.58 -0.67
C THR A 4 -2.83 2.40 -0.71
N ILE A 5 -3.36 1.19 -0.73
CA ILE A 5 -2.59 -0.05 -0.77
C ILE A 5 -2.79 -0.71 -2.11
N TYR A 6 -1.69 -0.91 -2.82
CA TYR A 6 -1.62 -1.70 -4.03
C TYR A 6 -1.37 -3.16 -3.66
N THR A 7 -2.32 -4.02 -3.99
CA THR A 7 -2.31 -5.44 -3.63
C THR A 7 -2.53 -6.32 -4.84
N ILE A 8 -2.20 -7.59 -4.69
CA ILE A 8 -2.64 -8.66 -5.58
C ILE A 8 -3.39 -9.72 -4.75
N THR A 9 -4.25 -10.47 -5.40
CA THR A 9 -5.07 -11.53 -4.82
C THR A 9 -4.20 -12.62 -4.21
N GLU A 10 -3.08 -12.95 -4.84
CA GLU A 10 -2.13 -13.98 -4.41
C GLU A 10 -0.93 -13.44 -3.61
N CYS A 11 -1.18 -12.63 -2.57
CA CYS A 11 -0.12 -12.12 -1.70
C CYS A 11 -0.49 -12.15 -0.21
N GLN A 12 0.27 -12.94 0.57
CA GLN A 12 0.08 -13.03 2.03
C GLN A 12 0.45 -11.73 2.75
N PHE A 13 1.45 -10.99 2.25
CA PHE A 13 1.88 -9.71 2.82
C PHE A 13 0.80 -8.64 2.67
N SER A 14 0.14 -8.58 1.51
CA SER A 14 -0.99 -7.68 1.27
C SER A 14 -2.16 -7.93 2.23
N LYS A 15 -2.46 -9.20 2.55
CA LYS A 15 -3.48 -9.53 3.56
C LYS A 15 -3.09 -9.01 4.94
N GLN A 16 -1.87 -9.30 5.39
CA GLN A 16 -1.39 -8.87 6.70
C GLN A 16 -1.40 -7.35 6.87
N GLU A 17 -1.00 -6.59 5.85
CA GLU A 17 -1.01 -5.12 5.91
C GLU A 17 -2.42 -4.56 6.05
N LYS A 18 -3.40 -5.11 5.31
CA LYS A 18 -4.80 -4.73 5.41
C LYS A 18 -5.38 -5.03 6.79
N GLU A 19 -5.11 -6.23 7.31
CA GLU A 19 -5.54 -6.61 8.65
C GLU A 19 -4.92 -5.71 9.71
N TYR A 20 -3.63 -5.37 9.58
CA TYR A 20 -2.94 -4.45 10.47
C TYR A 20 -3.59 -3.07 10.47
N LEU A 21 -3.78 -2.47 9.29
CA LEU A 21 -4.39 -1.14 9.16
C LEU A 21 -5.82 -1.12 9.67
N SER A 22 -6.61 -2.15 9.35
CA SER A 22 -7.99 -2.30 9.82
C SER A 22 -8.04 -2.44 11.35
N SER A 23 -7.16 -3.25 11.92
CA SER A 23 -7.04 -3.41 13.39
C SER A 23 -6.59 -2.14 14.11
N HIS A 24 -5.87 -1.25 13.42
CA HIS A 24 -5.47 0.07 13.94
C HIS A 24 -6.55 1.15 13.70
N GLY A 25 -7.68 0.81 13.07
CA GLY A 25 -8.73 1.76 12.73
C GLY A 25 -8.32 2.77 11.65
N LEU A 26 -7.31 2.45 10.85
CA LEU A 26 -6.84 3.28 9.76
C LEU A 26 -7.68 3.01 8.51
N GLN A 27 -8.26 4.05 7.93
CA GLN A 27 -8.96 3.93 6.65
C GLN A 27 -7.94 3.83 5.50
N PHE A 28 -8.10 2.79 4.69
CA PHE A 28 -7.26 2.56 3.51
C PHE A 28 -8.11 2.16 2.30
N GLU A 29 -7.61 2.52 1.12
CA GLU A 29 -8.18 2.17 -0.18
C GLU A 29 -7.36 1.03 -0.78
N GLU A 30 -7.98 -0.12 -1.00
CA GLU A 30 -7.34 -1.24 -1.69
C GLU A 30 -7.45 -1.08 -3.21
N LYS A 31 -6.31 -1.14 -3.89
CA LYS A 31 -6.21 -1.18 -5.35
C LYS A 31 -5.62 -2.51 -5.79
N ASN A 32 -6.46 -3.37 -6.35
CA ASN A 32 -6.03 -4.68 -6.84
C ASN A 32 -5.45 -4.55 -8.26
N LEU A 33 -4.18 -4.90 -8.42
CA LEU A 33 -3.45 -4.77 -9.69
C LEU A 33 -3.92 -5.78 -10.75
N GLU A 34 -4.50 -6.91 -10.33
CA GLU A 34 -4.99 -7.95 -11.24
C GLU A 34 -6.33 -7.57 -11.84
N THR A 35 -7.17 -6.86 -11.08
CA THR A 35 -8.46 -6.37 -11.59
C THR A 35 -8.30 -5.13 -12.45
N ASN A 36 -7.24 -4.34 -12.23
CA ASN A 36 -7.02 -3.11 -12.99
C ASN A 36 -5.53 -2.84 -13.26
N ARG A 37 -5.12 -3.00 -14.52
CA ARG A 37 -3.74 -2.79 -14.97
C ARG A 37 -3.26 -1.34 -14.82
N GLU A 38 -4.16 -0.36 -14.78
CA GLU A 38 -3.80 1.03 -14.54
C GLU A 38 -3.18 1.22 -13.15
N PHE A 39 -3.64 0.45 -12.16
CA PHE A 39 -3.08 0.49 -10.81
C PHE A 39 -1.65 -0.06 -10.78
N LEU A 40 -1.27 -0.95 -11.70
CA LEU A 40 0.10 -1.43 -11.81
C LEU A 40 1.03 -0.29 -12.24
N THR A 41 0.62 0.46 -13.27
CA THR A 41 1.38 1.63 -13.74
C THR A 41 1.49 2.68 -12.65
N GLU A 42 0.39 2.95 -11.93
CA GLU A 42 0.38 3.88 -10.80
C GLU A 42 1.30 3.39 -9.67
N MET A 43 1.22 2.10 -9.29
CA MET A 43 2.07 1.49 -8.29
C MET A 43 3.55 1.59 -8.65
N LEU A 44 3.91 1.32 -9.92
CA LEU A 44 5.29 1.43 -10.38
C LEU A 44 5.77 2.88 -10.33
N ALA A 45 4.93 3.85 -10.70
CA ALA A 45 5.27 5.27 -10.61
C ALA A 45 5.47 5.70 -9.15
N VAL A 46 4.53 5.36 -8.27
CA VAL A 46 4.56 5.69 -6.84
C VAL A 46 5.71 4.98 -6.12
N GLY A 47 5.88 3.69 -6.39
CA GLY A 47 6.91 2.83 -5.83
C GLY A 47 8.29 3.01 -6.47
N GLY A 48 8.47 3.92 -7.43
CA GLY A 48 9.75 4.18 -8.08
C GLY A 48 10.32 2.95 -8.81
N ASN A 49 9.52 2.35 -9.68
CA ASN A 49 9.77 1.10 -10.41
C ASN A 49 9.89 -0.16 -9.52
N PHE A 50 9.33 -0.12 -8.31
CA PHE A 50 9.24 -1.31 -7.47
C PHE A 50 8.17 -2.25 -8.01
N ALA A 51 8.58 -3.43 -8.47
CA ALA A 51 7.68 -4.46 -9.02
C ALA A 51 7.18 -5.48 -7.97
N GLY A 52 7.33 -5.18 -6.68
CA GLY A 52 6.86 -6.04 -5.58
C GLY A 52 5.56 -5.57 -4.96
N THR A 53 4.81 -6.46 -4.31
CA THR A 53 3.59 -6.15 -3.57
C THR A 53 3.71 -6.59 -2.11
N PRO A 54 3.03 -5.92 -1.16
CA PRO A 54 2.21 -4.71 -1.33
C PRO A 54 3.03 -3.44 -1.52
N VAL A 55 2.43 -2.39 -2.08
CA VAL A 55 2.97 -1.02 -2.01
C VAL A 55 1.91 -0.16 -1.36
N THR A 56 2.31 0.72 -0.45
CA THR A 56 1.38 1.56 0.29
C THR A 56 1.78 3.02 0.18
N LYS A 57 0.85 3.83 -0.33
CA LYS A 57 0.97 5.28 -0.41
C LYS A 57 0.16 5.91 0.72
N ILE A 58 0.81 6.72 1.53
CA ILE A 58 0.21 7.43 2.66
C ILE A 58 0.35 8.92 2.40
N GLU A 59 -0.77 9.59 2.20
CA GLU A 59 -0.85 11.04 2.04
C GLU A 59 -1.32 11.64 3.37
N LYS A 60 -0.42 12.35 4.05
CA LYS A 60 -0.71 13.06 5.30
C LYS A 60 -1.31 14.42 4.99
N ASP A 61 -2.10 14.96 5.93
CA ASP A 61 -2.76 16.25 5.78
C ASP A 61 -1.78 17.44 5.70
N ASP A 62 -0.54 17.23 6.18
CA ASP A 62 0.58 18.16 6.07
C ASP A 62 1.20 18.23 4.65
N GLY A 63 0.65 17.47 3.69
CA GLY A 63 1.16 17.38 2.31
C GLY A 63 2.32 16.39 2.13
N GLN A 64 2.78 15.76 3.21
CA GLN A 64 3.79 14.71 3.14
C GLN A 64 3.21 13.42 2.53
N ILE A 65 3.91 12.89 1.53
CA ILE A 65 3.59 11.61 0.90
C ILE A 65 4.65 10.60 1.31
N VAL A 66 4.23 9.55 2.02
CA VAL A 66 5.09 8.42 2.39
C VAL A 66 4.73 7.23 1.51
N VAL A 67 5.73 6.64 0.87
CA VAL A 67 5.55 5.43 0.07
C VAL A 67 6.31 4.29 0.73
N LEU A 68 5.57 3.26 1.13
CA LEU A 68 6.07 2.02 1.70
C LEU A 68 6.09 0.94 0.62
N LYS A 69 7.17 0.19 0.54
CA LYS A 69 7.39 -0.87 -0.45
C LYS A 69 7.55 -2.19 0.30
N GLY A 70 6.58 -3.08 0.13
CA GLY A 70 6.45 -4.31 0.91
C GLY A 70 5.84 -4.06 2.30
N PHE A 71 5.21 -5.11 2.85
CA PHE A 71 4.74 -5.08 4.23
C PHE A 71 5.91 -5.44 5.15
N THR A 72 6.46 -4.43 5.81
CA THR A 72 7.44 -4.63 6.87
C THR A 72 6.84 -4.05 8.14
N ALA A 73 6.32 -4.90 9.02
CA ALA A 73 5.72 -4.45 10.28
C ALA A 73 6.67 -3.55 11.12
N ALA A 74 7.98 -3.74 10.97
CA ALA A 74 9.00 -2.91 11.61
C ALA A 74 9.01 -1.43 11.15
N GLU A 75 8.62 -1.15 9.91
CA GLU A 75 8.56 0.22 9.36
C GLU A 75 7.29 0.96 9.80
N PHE A 76 6.21 0.21 10.11
CA PHE A 76 4.98 0.79 10.66
C PHE A 76 5.07 1.14 12.15
N ASN A 77 6.03 0.55 12.87
CA ASN A 77 6.16 0.66 14.32
C ASN A 77 7.27 1.64 14.75
N LYS A 78 7.77 2.45 13.81
CA LYS A 78 8.91 3.36 13.99
C LYS A 78 8.49 4.83 14.03
#